data_AF-A0A7J8BIT6-F1
#
_entry.id   AF-A0A7J8BIT6-F1
#
_cell.length_a   1.000
_cell.length_b   1.000
_cell.length_c   1.000
_cell.angle_alpha   90.00
_cell.angle_beta   90.00
_cell.angle_gamma   90.00
#
_symmetry.space_group_name_H-M   'P 1'
#
loop_
_entity.id
_entity.type
_entity.pdbx_description
1 polymer ?
#
loop_
_entity_poly.entity_id
_entity_poly.type
_entity_poly.pdbx_seq_one_letter_code
_entity_poly.pdbx_strand_id
1 'polypeptide(L)'
;MAAAAPGALGALQACRARWVAAGCAPLGPGWRLSGPLTGPRLGSATWVRGWAPAAGRATLRRGYSSEVKTEDELRVRYLEEENRGIVVLGINRAHAKNSFSKNLVKTLSKAVDALKSDKKVRTVIVRSEVPGIFCAGADLKERARMNPSEVGPFVSKIRAVINEVASSAKMGLVETKLAIIPGGGGTQRLPRTIGTSLAKELIFSARVLDGQEAKAVGLISHVLEQNAEGDAAYRKALDLAREFLPQGPVAMRVAKLAINQGMEVDLITGLAIEEACYAQTIPTKDRLEGLLAFKEKRSPRYRGE
;
A
#
# COMPACT_ATOMS: atom_id res chain seq x y z
N MET A 1 11.98 37.53 35.58
CA MET A 1 11.55 38.79 34.96
C MET A 1 12.46 39.09 33.78
N ALA A 2 11.94 38.95 32.56
CA ALA A 2 12.38 39.63 31.34
C ALA A 2 11.36 39.31 30.23
N ALA A 3 10.33 40.15 30.15
CA ALA A 3 9.55 40.41 28.92
C ALA A 3 10.37 41.40 28.06
N ALA A 4 10.23 41.63 26.75
CA ALA A 4 9.25 41.37 25.69
C ALA A 4 10.08 41.35 24.35
N ALA A 5 9.60 41.00 23.15
CA ALA A 5 8.46 41.55 22.42
C ALA A 5 8.24 40.78 21.09
N PRO A 6 7.08 40.99 20.41
CA PRO A 6 6.45 40.07 19.46
C PRO A 6 6.55 40.51 17.99
N GLY A 7 6.22 39.60 17.06
CA GLY A 7 5.73 39.99 15.73
C GLY A 7 6.35 39.25 14.54
N ALA A 8 5.67 38.22 14.06
CA ALA A 8 5.55 37.89 12.63
C ALA A 8 4.43 36.85 12.45
N LEU A 9 3.18 37.33 12.42
CA LEU A 9 2.03 36.61 11.88
C LEU A 9 2.21 36.52 10.35
N GLY A 10 2.89 35.48 9.89
CA GLY A 10 2.89 35.03 8.51
C GLY A 10 2.03 33.77 8.41
N ALA A 11 0.96 33.84 7.61
CA ALA A 11 0.01 32.77 7.38
C ALA A 11 0.71 31.44 7.00
N LEU A 12 0.82 30.53 7.97
CA LEU A 12 1.22 29.14 7.73
C LEU A 12 0.00 28.38 7.25
N GLN A 13 -0.17 28.43 5.92
CA GLN A 13 -1.01 27.55 5.13
C GLN A 13 -0.79 26.10 5.59
N ALA A 14 -1.86 25.44 6.05
CA ALA A 14 -1.80 24.10 6.62
C ALA A 14 -1.02 23.12 5.73
N CYS A 15 0.21 22.79 6.16
CA CYS A 15 1.05 21.77 5.54
C CYS A 15 0.36 20.41 5.70
N ARG A 16 -0.33 19.96 4.65
CA ARG A 16 -0.81 18.59 4.54
C ARG A 16 0.41 17.67 4.37
N ALA A 17 0.83 17.01 5.45
CA ALA A 17 1.81 15.93 5.37
C ALA A 17 1.24 14.79 4.49
N ARG A 18 1.82 14.63 3.29
CA ARG A 18 1.44 13.63 2.28
C ARG A 18 2.31 12.39 2.45
N TRP A 19 1.69 11.21 2.60
CA TRP A 19 2.36 9.94 2.88
C TRP A 19 2.29 8.94 1.74
N VAL A 20 3.22 7.99 1.74
CA VAL A 20 3.72 7.31 0.56
C VAL A 20 2.99 6.01 0.21
N ALA A 21 2.54 5.90 -1.04
CA ALA A 21 2.32 4.64 -1.75
C ALA A 21 2.86 4.76 -3.18
N ALA A 22 3.33 3.64 -3.73
CA ALA A 22 3.80 3.51 -5.11
C ALA A 22 2.78 2.70 -5.92
N GLY A 23 2.35 3.23 -7.06
CA GLY A 23 1.48 2.55 -8.03
C GLY A 23 2.15 2.52 -9.41
N CYS A 24 1.91 1.46 -10.19
CA CYS A 24 2.46 1.34 -11.54
C CYS A 24 1.44 1.78 -12.59
N ALA A 25 1.89 2.49 -13.62
CA ALA A 25 1.14 2.69 -14.85
C ALA A 25 1.34 1.49 -15.79
N PRO A 26 0.33 1.08 -16.58
CA PRO A 26 0.53 0.10 -17.63
C PRO A 26 1.31 0.71 -18.81
N LEU A 27 2.15 -0.10 -19.45
CA LEU A 27 2.83 0.25 -20.70
C LEU A 27 1.78 0.40 -21.82
N GLY A 28 1.48 1.64 -22.19
CA GLY A 28 0.72 1.94 -23.40
C GLY A 28 1.63 1.85 -24.63
N PRO A 29 1.20 1.24 -25.74
CA PRO A 29 1.96 1.27 -26.99
C PRO A 29 1.92 2.68 -27.58
N GLY A 30 3.08 3.35 -27.58
CA GLY A 30 3.25 4.64 -28.23
C GLY A 30 3.28 4.51 -29.75
N TRP A 31 2.26 5.06 -30.42
CA TRP A 31 2.33 5.43 -31.83
C TRP A 31 1.66 6.79 -32.01
N ARG A 32 2.47 7.84 -32.21
CA ARG A 32 2.05 9.05 -32.93
C ARG A 32 2.75 9.02 -34.27
N LEU A 33 2.00 9.10 -35.37
CA LEU A 33 2.40 9.84 -36.56
C LEU A 33 1.15 10.42 -37.26
N SER A 34 1.37 11.60 -37.81
CA SER A 34 0.51 12.58 -38.47
C SER A 34 -0.10 12.07 -39.79
N GLY A 35 -1.23 12.65 -40.25
CA GLY A 35 -1.97 12.28 -41.49
C GLY A 35 -1.31 12.72 -42.82
N PRO A 36 -2.05 12.96 -43.96
CA PRO A 36 -3.46 12.72 -44.27
C PRO A 36 -3.75 12.06 -45.66
N LEU A 37 -5.06 11.88 -45.98
CA LEU A 37 -5.73 11.73 -47.31
C LEU A 37 -5.96 10.34 -47.98
N THR A 38 -7.27 10.10 -48.24
CA THR A 38 -7.95 9.52 -49.44
C THR A 38 -7.95 8.00 -49.77
N GLY A 39 -9.09 7.34 -49.46
CA GLY A 39 -9.90 6.41 -50.29
C GLY A 39 -9.39 4.99 -50.66
N PRO A 40 -10.25 4.08 -51.19
CA PRO A 40 -11.67 3.79 -50.93
C PRO A 40 -11.91 2.30 -50.49
N ARG A 41 -13.19 1.98 -50.26
CA ARG A 41 -13.73 0.70 -49.75
C ARG A 41 -13.70 -0.45 -50.77
N LEU A 42 -13.37 -1.66 -50.30
CA LEU A 42 -13.80 -2.99 -50.77
C LEU A 42 -13.67 -3.91 -49.53
N GLY A 43 -14.47 -4.92 -49.22
CA GLY A 43 -15.53 -5.67 -49.88
C GLY A 43 -15.67 -6.94 -49.01
N SER A 44 -16.90 -7.42 -48.82
CA SER A 44 -17.25 -8.59 -48.00
C SER A 44 -16.60 -9.88 -48.50
N ALA A 45 -16.02 -10.69 -47.61
CA ALA A 45 -15.66 -12.07 -47.91
C ALA A 45 -16.18 -13.02 -46.82
N THR A 46 -16.97 -13.96 -47.33
CA THR A 46 -17.77 -15.00 -46.70
C THR A 46 -16.98 -16.11 -46.02
N TRP A 47 -17.61 -16.67 -44.99
CA TRP A 47 -17.26 -17.89 -44.29
C TRP A 47 -17.23 -19.12 -45.21
N VAL A 48 -16.16 -19.91 -45.17
CA VAL A 48 -16.19 -21.33 -45.55
C VAL A 48 -15.42 -22.14 -44.52
N ARG A 49 -16.09 -23.18 -43.99
CA ARG A 49 -15.58 -24.21 -43.09
C ARG A 49 -14.62 -25.14 -43.82
N GLY A 50 -13.55 -25.55 -43.15
CA GLY A 50 -12.72 -26.69 -43.56
C GLY A 50 -11.95 -27.21 -42.37
N TRP A 51 -12.41 -28.34 -41.82
CA TRP A 51 -11.76 -29.06 -40.72
C TRP A 51 -11.24 -30.39 -41.27
N ALA A 52 -9.95 -30.67 -41.12
CA ALA A 52 -9.38 -32.03 -41.10
C ALA A 52 -7.97 -32.00 -40.45
N PRO A 53 -7.56 -33.08 -39.77
CA PRO A 53 -6.61 -33.01 -38.65
C PRO A 53 -5.16 -33.30 -39.06
N ALA A 54 -4.20 -32.68 -38.37
CA ALA A 54 -2.79 -33.09 -38.42
C ALA A 54 -2.38 -33.68 -37.06
N ALA A 55 -1.87 -34.90 -37.13
CA ALA A 55 -1.50 -35.75 -36.02
C ALA A 55 -0.27 -35.25 -35.23
N GLY A 56 -0.31 -35.50 -33.92
CA GLY A 56 0.85 -35.98 -33.17
C GLY A 56 2.02 -35.02 -32.92
N ARG A 57 1.84 -34.03 -32.05
CA ARG A 57 2.92 -33.60 -31.14
C ARG A 57 2.43 -33.69 -29.71
N ALA A 58 3.15 -34.48 -28.92
CA ALA A 58 2.92 -34.67 -27.50
C ALA A 58 2.91 -33.30 -26.79
N THR A 59 1.73 -32.85 -26.41
CA THR A 59 1.59 -31.74 -25.46
C THR A 59 2.01 -32.27 -24.10
N LEU A 60 3.12 -31.75 -23.59
CA LEU A 60 3.44 -31.84 -22.17
C LEU A 60 2.30 -31.17 -21.39
N ARG A 61 1.30 -31.97 -21.01
CA ARG A 61 0.36 -31.62 -19.94
C ARG A 61 1.22 -31.44 -18.68
N ARG A 62 1.59 -30.20 -18.37
CA ARG A 62 1.95 -29.84 -17.00
C ARG A 62 0.72 -30.11 -16.16
N GLY A 63 0.71 -31.26 -15.49
CA GLY A 63 -0.24 -31.55 -14.43
C GLY A 63 -0.09 -30.43 -13.41
N TYR A 64 -1.15 -29.64 -13.24
CA TYR A 64 -1.34 -28.91 -12.00
C TYR A 64 -1.58 -29.99 -10.95
N SER A 65 -0.51 -30.39 -10.28
CA SER A 65 -0.62 -31.15 -9.04
C SER A 65 -1.48 -30.31 -8.09
N SER A 66 -2.63 -30.87 -7.75
CA SER A 66 -3.41 -30.48 -6.59
C SER A 66 -2.52 -30.44 -5.35
N GLU A 67 -2.81 -29.47 -4.47
CA GLU A 67 -2.15 -29.21 -3.17
C GLU A 67 -0.99 -28.21 -3.20
N VAL A 68 -1.29 -26.94 -3.51
CA VAL A 68 -0.51 -25.83 -2.94
C VAL A 68 -0.79 -25.83 -1.43
N LYS A 69 0.22 -26.13 -0.62
CA LYS A 69 0.14 -26.06 0.85
C LYS A 69 -0.40 -24.69 1.26
N THR A 70 -1.46 -24.68 2.06
CA THR A 70 -2.14 -23.49 2.63
C THR A 70 -1.23 -22.58 3.47
N GLU A 71 0.00 -23.02 3.76
CA GLU A 71 0.97 -22.33 4.61
C GLU A 71 1.84 -21.29 3.88
N ASP A 72 1.75 -21.17 2.54
CA ASP A 72 2.61 -20.25 1.77
C ASP A 72 1.85 -19.05 1.16
N GLU A 73 0.62 -18.77 1.61
CA GLU A 73 -0.18 -17.63 1.11
C GLU A 73 0.35 -16.25 1.55
N LEU A 74 1.09 -16.20 2.66
CA LEU A 74 1.73 -15.00 3.19
C LEU A 74 3.16 -15.32 3.61
N ARG A 75 4.13 -14.67 2.97
CA ARG A 75 5.56 -14.79 3.29
C ARG A 75 6.00 -13.58 4.09
N VAL A 76 6.66 -13.82 5.21
CA VAL A 76 7.27 -12.78 6.05
C VAL A 76 8.78 -12.90 5.90
N ARG A 77 9.43 -11.89 5.32
CA ARG A 77 10.87 -11.90 5.08
C ARG A 77 11.54 -10.77 5.87
N TYR A 78 12.47 -11.16 6.72
CA TYR A 78 13.41 -10.23 7.34
C TYR A 78 14.56 -10.02 6.37
N LEU A 79 14.76 -8.79 5.93
CA LEU A 79 15.85 -8.48 5.00
C LEU A 79 17.16 -8.24 5.76
N GLU A 80 18.27 -8.55 5.10
CA GLU A 80 19.62 -8.44 5.66
C GLU A 80 20.46 -7.38 4.93
N GLU A 81 21.72 -7.24 5.34
CA GLU A 81 22.71 -6.32 4.78
C GLU A 81 22.24 -4.85 4.80
N GLU A 82 22.29 -4.17 3.65
CA GLU A 82 21.82 -2.79 3.47
C GLU A 82 20.32 -2.61 3.77
N ASN A 83 19.56 -3.71 3.81
CA ASN A 83 18.11 -3.71 4.07
C ASN A 83 17.79 -4.18 5.50
N ARG A 84 18.81 -4.34 6.37
CA ARG A 84 18.62 -4.77 7.76
C ARG A 84 17.69 -3.81 8.50
N GLY A 85 16.62 -4.38 9.06
CA GLY A 85 15.55 -3.64 9.73
C GLY A 85 14.30 -3.43 8.87
N ILE A 86 14.32 -3.86 7.61
CA ILE A 86 13.15 -3.92 6.73
C ILE A 86 12.52 -5.31 6.80
N VAL A 87 11.20 -5.38 6.99
CA VAL A 87 10.42 -6.61 6.86
C VAL A 87 9.47 -6.51 5.68
N VAL A 88 9.40 -7.57 4.87
CA VAL A 88 8.48 -7.67 3.73
C VAL A 88 7.37 -8.67 4.02
N LEU A 89 6.12 -8.21 3.97
CA LEU A 89 4.91 -9.03 3.96
C LEU A 89 4.48 -9.25 2.50
N GLY A 90 4.77 -10.43 1.96
CA GLY A 90 4.49 -10.84 0.59
C GLY A 90 3.24 -11.71 0.49
N ILE A 91 2.18 -11.22 -0.17
CA ILE A 91 0.97 -12.00 -0.43
C ILE A 91 1.19 -12.86 -1.69
N ASN A 92 1.09 -14.18 -1.55
CA ASN A 92 1.36 -15.14 -2.62
C ASN A 92 0.16 -16.08 -2.84
N ARG A 93 -0.92 -15.54 -3.40
CA ARG A 93 -2.18 -16.28 -3.63
C ARG A 93 -2.69 -16.06 -5.06
N ALA A 94 -1.84 -16.40 -6.04
CA ALA A 94 -2.08 -16.18 -7.46
C ALA A 94 -3.41 -16.78 -7.97
N HIS A 95 -3.72 -18.00 -7.54
CA HIS A 95 -4.92 -18.75 -7.93
C HIS A 95 -6.24 -18.03 -7.58
N ALA A 96 -6.22 -17.13 -6.59
CA ALA A 96 -7.37 -16.37 -6.13
C ALA A 96 -7.13 -14.85 -6.18
N LYS A 97 -6.21 -14.40 -7.06
CA LYS A 97 -5.89 -12.99 -7.25
C LYS A 97 -5.61 -12.22 -5.95
N ASN A 98 -4.94 -12.86 -4.99
CA ASN A 98 -4.65 -12.30 -3.66
C ASN A 98 -5.87 -11.79 -2.90
N SER A 99 -7.04 -12.38 -3.15
CA SER A 99 -8.24 -12.04 -2.38
C SER A 99 -8.11 -12.46 -0.92
N PHE A 100 -8.71 -11.68 -0.02
CA PHE A 100 -8.76 -11.92 1.42
C PHE A 100 -9.68 -13.10 1.74
N SER A 101 -9.08 -14.29 1.83
CA SER A 101 -9.68 -15.49 2.43
C SER A 101 -9.67 -15.42 3.95
N LYS A 102 -10.50 -16.25 4.61
CA LYS A 102 -10.45 -16.45 6.08
C LYS A 102 -9.02 -16.81 6.54
N ASN A 103 -8.30 -17.62 5.77
CA ASN A 103 -6.93 -18.02 6.06
C ASN A 103 -5.94 -16.86 5.94
N LEU A 104 -5.94 -16.14 4.81
CA LEU A 104 -5.04 -15.01 4.60
C LEU A 104 -5.23 -13.90 5.63
N VAL A 105 -6.48 -13.61 6.01
CA VAL A 105 -6.77 -12.64 7.07
C VAL A 105 -6.22 -13.11 8.42
N LYS A 106 -6.31 -14.41 8.72
CA LYS A 106 -5.76 -15.00 9.96
C LYS A 106 -4.24 -14.95 9.98
N THR A 107 -3.56 -15.33 8.89
CA THR A 107 -2.09 -15.31 8.80
C THR A 107 -1.56 -13.89 8.82
N LEU A 108 -2.22 -12.96 8.13
CA LEU A 108 -1.86 -11.54 8.14
C LEU A 108 -2.01 -10.92 9.53
N SER A 109 -3.12 -11.18 10.24
CA SER A 109 -3.30 -10.75 11.63
C SER A 109 -2.16 -11.24 12.53
N LYS A 110 -1.83 -12.54 12.45
CA LYS A 110 -0.72 -13.13 13.24
C LYS A 110 0.63 -12.48 12.92
N ALA A 111 0.92 -12.26 11.63
CA ALA A 111 2.17 -11.63 11.22
C ALA A 111 2.27 -10.19 11.74
N VAL A 112 1.17 -9.44 11.68
CA VAL A 112 1.11 -8.06 12.17
C VAL A 112 1.27 -7.99 13.69
N ASP A 113 0.63 -8.88 14.44
CA ASP A 113 0.79 -8.96 15.89
C ASP A 113 2.23 -9.30 16.30
N ALA A 114 2.89 -10.20 15.57
CA ALA A 114 4.31 -10.48 15.78
C ALA A 114 5.17 -9.24 15.53
N LEU A 115 4.92 -8.50 14.44
CA LEU A 115 5.70 -7.31 14.08
C LEU A 115 5.49 -6.12 15.02
N LYS A 116 4.33 -5.99 15.69
CA LYS A 116 4.10 -4.93 16.68
C LYS A 116 5.07 -4.99 17.85
N SER A 117 5.45 -6.19 18.28
CA SER A 117 6.35 -6.41 19.41
C SER A 117 7.82 -6.52 19.00
N ASP A 118 8.11 -6.60 17.71
CA ASP A 118 9.48 -6.73 17.20
C ASP A 118 10.24 -5.39 17.28
N LYS A 119 11.25 -5.35 18.15
CA LYS A 119 12.10 -4.17 18.37
C LYS A 119 13.13 -3.97 17.26
N LYS A 120 13.45 -5.00 16.47
CA LYS A 120 14.45 -4.93 15.40
C LYS A 120 13.88 -4.29 14.12
N VAL A 121 12.57 -4.36 13.94
CA VAL A 121 11.88 -3.82 12.78
C VAL A 121 11.85 -2.30 12.83
N ARG A 122 12.35 -1.69 11.75
CA ARG A 122 12.33 -0.24 11.51
C ARG A 122 11.27 0.13 10.48
N THR A 123 11.15 -0.66 9.41
CA THR A 123 10.19 -0.43 8.32
C THR A 123 9.53 -1.74 7.88
N VAL A 124 8.23 -1.69 7.56
CA VAL A 124 7.48 -2.82 6.99
C VAL A 124 7.00 -2.46 5.59
N ILE A 125 7.23 -3.34 4.63
CA ILE A 125 6.73 -3.23 3.25
C ILE A 125 5.68 -4.33 3.04
N VAL A 126 4.51 -3.94 2.52
CA VAL A 126 3.46 -4.89 2.12
C VAL A 126 3.40 -4.93 0.60
N ARG A 127 3.56 -6.11 0.03
CA ARG A 127 3.48 -6.32 -1.42
C ARG A 127 2.74 -7.61 -1.77
N SER A 128 2.33 -7.72 -3.02
CA SER A 128 1.93 -9.01 -3.61
C SER A 128 3.11 -9.62 -4.32
N GLU A 129 3.42 -10.91 -4.13
CA GLU A 129 4.40 -11.72 -4.87
C GLU A 129 3.95 -12.17 -6.26
N VAL A 130 2.71 -11.82 -6.63
CA VAL A 130 2.08 -12.22 -7.89
C VAL A 130 2.14 -11.05 -8.88
N PRO A 131 2.82 -11.20 -10.04
CA PRO A 131 2.89 -10.14 -11.05
C PRO A 131 1.51 -9.66 -11.52
N GLY A 132 1.35 -8.35 -11.67
CA GLY A 132 0.12 -7.71 -12.17
C GLY A 132 -1.07 -7.70 -11.21
N ILE A 133 -0.95 -8.28 -10.01
CA ILE A 133 -2.06 -8.34 -9.04
C ILE A 133 -1.54 -7.91 -7.68
N PHE A 134 -2.10 -6.86 -7.08
CA PHE A 134 -1.85 -6.55 -5.67
C PHE A 134 -2.78 -7.34 -4.76
N CYS A 135 -4.08 -7.02 -4.78
CA CYS A 135 -5.13 -7.70 -4.03
C CYS A 135 -6.48 -7.40 -4.68
N ALA A 136 -7.28 -8.44 -4.96
CA ALA A 136 -8.62 -8.27 -5.55
C ALA A 136 -9.73 -7.94 -4.54
N GLY A 137 -9.39 -7.72 -3.26
CA GLY A 137 -10.37 -7.45 -2.20
C GLY A 137 -10.84 -8.72 -1.51
N ALA A 138 -12.09 -8.75 -1.03
CA ALA A 138 -12.62 -9.93 -0.33
C ALA A 138 -12.77 -11.14 -1.28
N ASP A 139 -12.54 -12.35 -0.77
CA ASP A 139 -12.76 -13.57 -1.55
C ASP A 139 -14.26 -13.80 -1.78
N LEU A 140 -14.73 -13.56 -3.00
CA LEU A 140 -16.15 -13.70 -3.38
C LEU A 140 -16.63 -15.16 -3.35
N LYS A 141 -15.75 -16.15 -3.54
CA LYS A 141 -16.12 -17.57 -3.47
C LYS A 141 -16.40 -17.99 -2.03
N GLU A 142 -15.59 -17.50 -1.09
CA GLU A 142 -15.86 -17.69 0.33
C GLU A 142 -17.09 -16.89 0.78
N ARG A 143 -17.27 -15.68 0.25
CA ARG A 143 -18.42 -14.83 0.58
C ARG A 143 -19.75 -15.47 0.15
N ALA A 144 -19.80 -16.09 -1.03
CA ALA A 144 -21.00 -16.75 -1.54
C ALA A 144 -21.45 -17.95 -0.69
N ARG A 145 -20.54 -18.56 0.09
CA ARG A 145 -20.82 -19.71 0.96
C ARG A 145 -21.04 -19.30 2.42
N MET A 146 -20.97 -18.01 2.73
CA MET A 146 -21.00 -17.49 4.09
C MET A 146 -22.44 -17.20 4.52
N ASN A 147 -22.82 -17.67 5.71
CA ASN A 147 -24.11 -17.32 6.29
C ASN A 147 -24.17 -15.80 6.57
N PRO A 148 -25.33 -15.13 6.41
CA PRO A 148 -25.44 -13.68 6.64
C PRO A 148 -24.91 -13.21 8.01
N SER A 149 -25.08 -14.02 9.06
CA SER A 149 -24.57 -13.75 10.41
C SER A 149 -23.03 -13.77 10.51
N GLU A 150 -22.33 -14.48 9.63
CA GLU A 150 -20.87 -14.53 9.59
C GLU A 150 -20.25 -13.37 8.80
N VAL A 151 -21.02 -12.73 7.92
CA VAL A 151 -20.53 -11.67 7.02
C VAL A 151 -20.02 -10.46 7.81
N GLY A 152 -20.81 -10.00 8.79
CA GLY A 152 -20.46 -8.86 9.65
C GLY A 152 -19.13 -9.07 10.39
N PRO A 153 -19.01 -10.14 11.20
CA PRO A 153 -17.77 -10.47 11.90
C PRO A 153 -16.55 -10.59 10.97
N PHE A 154 -16.71 -11.22 9.80
CA PHE A 154 -15.62 -11.38 8.84
C PHE A 154 -15.16 -10.04 8.24
N VAL A 155 -16.10 -9.18 7.83
CA VAL A 155 -15.76 -7.83 7.31
C VAL A 155 -15.12 -6.98 8.41
N SER A 156 -15.59 -7.06 9.64
CA SER A 156 -14.97 -6.38 10.79
C SER A 156 -13.55 -6.87 11.05
N LYS A 157 -13.28 -8.18 10.89
CA LYS A 157 -11.93 -8.74 11.02
C LYS A 157 -11.00 -8.23 9.91
N ILE A 158 -11.46 -8.18 8.66
CA ILE A 158 -10.69 -7.58 7.56
C ILE A 158 -10.38 -6.11 7.88
N ARG A 159 -11.37 -5.36 8.37
CA ARG A 159 -11.17 -3.95 8.76
C ARG A 159 -10.13 -3.81 9.86
N ALA A 160 -10.18 -4.64 10.90
CA ALA A 160 -9.21 -4.62 11.98
C ALA A 160 -7.79 -4.84 11.46
N VAL A 161 -7.56 -5.89 10.67
CA VAL A 161 -6.23 -6.17 10.10
C VAL A 161 -5.76 -5.03 9.18
N ILE A 162 -6.64 -4.51 8.32
CA ILE A 162 -6.30 -3.35 7.47
C ILE A 162 -5.96 -2.12 8.33
N ASN A 163 -6.64 -1.91 9.46
CA ASN A 163 -6.32 -0.79 10.36
C ASN A 163 -4.90 -0.88 10.93
N GLU A 164 -4.41 -2.11 11.15
CA GLU A 164 -3.06 -2.32 11.68
C GLU A 164 -1.98 -2.25 10.60
N VAL A 165 -2.32 -2.65 9.36
CA VAL A 165 -1.38 -2.75 8.23
C VAL A 165 -1.29 -1.45 7.41
N ALA A 166 -2.40 -0.73 7.23
CA ALA A 166 -2.52 0.25 6.16
C ALA A 166 -2.42 1.71 6.63
N SER A 167 -1.50 2.46 6.02
CA SER A 167 -1.55 3.92 5.92
C SER A 167 -1.82 4.44 4.49
N SER A 168 -1.68 3.66 3.41
CA SER A 168 -1.72 4.29 2.06
C SER A 168 -1.92 3.43 0.79
N ALA A 169 -2.30 2.14 0.80
CA ALA A 169 -2.47 1.39 -0.47
C ALA A 169 -3.94 1.05 -0.79
N LYS A 170 -4.52 1.60 -1.87
CA LYS A 170 -5.66 1.02 -2.64
C LYS A 170 -5.73 1.62 -4.05
N MET A 171 -6.23 0.86 -5.03
CA MET A 171 -6.65 1.40 -6.33
C MET A 171 -7.97 0.75 -6.77
N GLY A 172 -9.05 1.54 -6.75
CA GLY A 172 -10.44 1.17 -7.04
C GLY A 172 -11.26 0.69 -5.83
N LEU A 173 -12.37 1.37 -5.51
CA LEU A 173 -13.40 0.91 -4.58
C LEU A 173 -14.69 0.64 -5.37
N VAL A 174 -14.85 -0.60 -5.82
CA VAL A 174 -15.90 -1.01 -6.77
C VAL A 174 -17.14 -1.62 -6.09
N GLU A 175 -17.20 -1.58 -4.76
CA GLU A 175 -18.20 -2.25 -3.94
C GLU A 175 -19.65 -1.87 -4.31
N THR A 176 -19.90 -0.63 -4.73
CA THR A 176 -21.24 -0.15 -5.08
C THR A 176 -21.82 -0.84 -6.33
N LYS A 177 -20.98 -1.35 -7.24
CA LYS A 177 -21.42 -2.23 -8.36
C LYS A 177 -21.94 -3.59 -7.88
N LEU A 178 -21.60 -3.98 -6.66
CA LEU A 178 -22.03 -5.23 -6.02
C LEU A 178 -23.13 -4.98 -4.96
N ALA A 179 -23.79 -3.83 -5.01
CA ALA A 179 -24.83 -3.42 -4.05
C ALA A 179 -24.37 -3.43 -2.58
N ILE A 180 -23.08 -3.20 -2.34
CA ILE A 180 -22.48 -3.06 -1.01
C ILE A 180 -21.62 -1.80 -0.95
N ILE A 181 -21.12 -1.45 0.23
CA ILE A 181 -20.20 -0.31 0.41
C ILE A 181 -18.79 -0.80 0.81
N PRO A 182 -17.75 0.04 0.66
CA PRO A 182 -16.40 -0.30 1.10
C PRO A 182 -16.31 -0.59 2.61
N GLY A 183 -16.35 -1.88 2.98
CA GLY A 183 -16.41 -2.33 4.37
C GLY A 183 -15.07 -2.33 5.13
N GLY A 184 -13.94 -2.27 4.42
CA GLY A 184 -12.58 -2.31 4.99
C GLY A 184 -12.01 -0.93 5.38
N GLY A 185 -12.87 0.03 5.75
CA GLY A 185 -12.48 1.40 6.10
C GLY A 185 -12.25 2.34 4.91
N GLY A 186 -12.60 1.93 3.69
CA GLY A 186 -12.44 2.74 2.48
C GLY A 186 -13.22 4.05 2.53
N THR A 187 -14.43 4.03 3.09
CA THR A 187 -15.29 5.22 3.27
C THR A 187 -14.74 6.25 4.24
N GLN A 188 -13.72 5.90 5.04
CA GLN A 188 -13.10 6.79 6.03
C GLN A 188 -11.73 7.28 5.57
N ARG A 189 -10.89 6.36 5.07
CA ARG A 189 -9.52 6.67 4.65
C ARG A 189 -9.48 7.44 3.33
N LEU A 190 -10.25 7.00 2.33
CA LEU A 190 -10.25 7.65 1.02
C LEU A 190 -10.56 9.16 1.10
N PRO A 191 -11.64 9.62 1.77
CA PRO A 191 -11.90 11.05 1.88
C PRO A 191 -10.86 11.82 2.70
N ARG A 192 -10.20 11.19 3.68
CA ARG A 192 -9.06 11.79 4.40
C ARG A 192 -7.82 11.95 3.51
N THR A 193 -7.63 11.03 2.56
CA THR A 193 -6.49 11.07 1.62
C THR A 193 -6.70 12.05 0.47
N ILE A 194 -7.83 11.96 -0.25
CA ILE A 194 -8.05 12.71 -1.51
C ILE A 194 -9.16 13.77 -1.42
N GLY A 195 -9.72 13.97 -0.23
CA GLY A 195 -10.85 14.88 -0.01
C GLY A 195 -12.20 14.24 -0.30
N THR A 196 -13.24 14.78 0.33
CA THR A 196 -14.61 14.22 0.30
C THR A 196 -15.21 14.17 -1.10
N SER A 197 -14.98 15.18 -1.94
CA SER A 197 -15.59 15.28 -3.26
C SER A 197 -15.13 14.16 -4.19
N LEU A 198 -13.80 14.04 -4.38
CA LEU A 198 -13.20 12.98 -5.19
C LEU A 198 -13.48 11.59 -4.62
N ALA A 199 -13.45 11.43 -3.29
CA ALA A 199 -13.78 10.15 -2.67
C ALA A 199 -15.22 9.69 -2.96
N LYS A 200 -16.19 10.61 -2.90
CA LYS A 200 -17.58 10.33 -3.28
C LYS A 200 -17.68 9.97 -4.76
N GLU A 201 -17.06 10.73 -5.64
CA GLU A 201 -17.06 10.45 -7.08
C GLU A 201 -16.56 9.04 -7.38
N LEU A 202 -15.42 8.65 -6.81
CA LEU A 202 -14.84 7.31 -7.03
C LEU A 202 -15.69 6.19 -6.44
N ILE A 203 -16.23 6.36 -5.23
CA ILE A 203 -17.06 5.35 -4.57
C ILE A 203 -18.42 5.20 -5.29
N PHE A 204 -19.05 6.30 -5.70
CA PHE A 204 -20.34 6.27 -6.37
C PHE A 204 -20.23 5.72 -7.80
N SER A 205 -19.19 6.10 -8.53
CA SER A 205 -18.95 5.59 -9.89
C SER A 205 -18.37 4.17 -9.92
N ALA A 206 -17.82 3.69 -8.80
CA ALA A 206 -17.02 2.46 -8.74
C ALA A 206 -15.96 2.43 -9.87
N ARG A 207 -15.31 3.57 -10.09
CA ARG A 207 -14.25 3.76 -11.08
C ARG A 207 -12.94 3.16 -10.57
N VAL A 208 -12.23 2.49 -11.47
CA VAL A 208 -10.85 2.04 -11.25
C VAL A 208 -9.93 3.09 -11.85
N LEU A 209 -8.92 3.51 -11.08
CA LEU A 209 -7.90 4.45 -11.53
C LEU A 209 -6.63 3.69 -11.91
N ASP A 210 -5.93 4.18 -12.93
CA ASP A 210 -4.56 3.77 -13.21
C ASP A 210 -3.53 4.49 -12.29
N GLY A 211 -2.25 4.13 -12.43
CA GLY A 211 -1.16 4.71 -11.65
C GLY A 211 -1.03 6.23 -11.78
N GLN A 212 -1.22 6.77 -12.99
CA GLN A 212 -1.08 8.21 -13.26
C GLN A 212 -2.26 8.98 -12.68
N GLU A 213 -3.48 8.49 -12.90
CA GLU A 213 -4.69 9.08 -12.33
C GLU A 213 -4.65 9.06 -10.80
N ALA A 214 -4.24 7.94 -10.20
CA ALA A 214 -4.09 7.83 -8.75
C ALA A 214 -3.07 8.83 -8.19
N LYS A 215 -1.98 9.08 -8.92
CA LYS A 215 -0.99 10.10 -8.54
C LYS A 215 -1.57 11.51 -8.67
N ALA A 216 -2.30 11.79 -9.76
CA ALA A 216 -2.92 13.08 -10.02
C ALA A 216 -3.93 13.48 -8.92
N VAL A 217 -4.75 12.53 -8.46
CA VAL A 217 -5.72 12.78 -7.37
C VAL A 217 -5.07 12.74 -5.98
N GLY A 218 -3.78 12.40 -5.87
CA GLY A 218 -3.06 12.31 -4.60
C GLY A 218 -3.35 11.05 -3.78
N LEU A 219 -3.88 9.99 -4.40
CA LEU A 219 -4.09 8.69 -3.76
C LEU A 219 -2.75 7.96 -3.51
N ILE A 220 -1.77 8.18 -4.37
CA ILE A 220 -0.41 7.66 -4.24
C ILE A 220 0.62 8.80 -4.32
N SER A 221 1.79 8.59 -3.73
CA SER A 221 2.87 9.59 -3.68
C SER A 221 3.94 9.37 -4.74
N HIS A 222 4.09 8.17 -5.28
CA HIS A 222 5.00 7.90 -6.39
C HIS A 222 4.29 7.08 -7.45
N VAL A 223 4.51 7.43 -8.71
CA VAL A 223 4.13 6.63 -9.87
C VAL A 223 5.41 6.30 -10.64
N LEU A 224 5.51 5.07 -11.11
CA LEU A 224 6.69 4.57 -11.80
C LEU A 224 6.27 3.82 -13.05
N GLU A 225 7.11 3.90 -14.07
CA GLU A 225 7.03 3.00 -15.21
C GLU A 225 7.39 1.59 -14.77
N GLN A 226 6.64 0.62 -15.28
CA GLN A 226 6.83 -0.77 -14.89
C GLN A 226 8.07 -1.37 -15.58
N ASN A 227 8.85 -2.14 -14.82
CA ASN A 227 10.01 -2.87 -15.35
C ASN A 227 9.62 -4.27 -15.85
N ALA A 228 10.56 -4.96 -16.50
CA ALA A 228 10.35 -6.30 -17.04
C ALA A 228 9.97 -7.33 -15.97
N GLU A 229 10.49 -7.17 -14.74
CA GLU A 229 10.21 -8.07 -13.62
C GLU A 229 8.85 -7.80 -12.93
N GLY A 230 8.18 -6.70 -13.28
CA GLY A 230 6.88 -6.34 -12.72
C GLY A 230 6.94 -5.85 -11.27
N ASP A 231 8.10 -5.43 -10.78
CA ASP A 231 8.38 -5.10 -9.39
C ASP A 231 8.90 -3.67 -9.15
N ALA A 232 8.75 -2.76 -10.12
CA ALA A 232 9.26 -1.38 -10.01
C ALA A 232 8.77 -0.64 -8.75
N ALA A 233 7.47 -0.78 -8.42
CA ALA A 233 6.91 -0.22 -7.18
C ALA A 233 7.56 -0.81 -5.91
N TYR A 234 7.90 -2.09 -5.92
CA TYR A 234 8.59 -2.73 -4.80
C TYR A 234 10.03 -2.23 -4.66
N ARG A 235 10.75 -2.06 -5.77
CA ARG A 235 12.12 -1.48 -5.75
C ARG A 235 12.12 -0.07 -5.16
N LYS A 236 11.20 0.80 -5.59
CA LYS A 236 11.09 2.14 -4.99
C LYS A 236 10.66 2.11 -3.53
N ALA A 237 9.81 1.16 -3.13
CA ALA A 237 9.46 0.98 -1.72
C ALA A 237 10.67 0.56 -0.88
N LEU A 238 11.56 -0.29 -1.41
CA LEU A 238 12.83 -0.63 -0.77
C LEU A 238 13.76 0.56 -0.67
N ASP A 239 13.91 1.35 -1.74
CA ASP A 239 14.72 2.58 -1.73
C ASP A 239 14.24 3.53 -0.63
N LEU A 240 12.94 3.79 -0.57
CA LEU A 240 12.36 4.67 0.44
C LEU A 240 12.50 4.08 1.85
N ALA A 241 12.35 2.76 2.00
CA ALA A 241 12.55 2.11 3.28
C ALA A 241 14.01 2.26 3.76
N ARG A 242 14.99 2.21 2.84
CA ARG A 242 16.41 2.51 3.14
C ARG A 242 16.62 3.95 3.55
N GLU A 243 15.90 4.91 2.96
CA GLU A 243 15.93 6.32 3.40
C GLU A 243 15.47 6.49 4.86
N PHE A 244 14.63 5.57 5.37
CA PHE A 244 14.10 5.55 6.75
C PHE A 244 14.96 4.80 7.77
N LEU A 245 15.93 3.99 7.32
CA LEU A 245 16.77 3.20 8.22
C LEU A 245 17.70 4.04 9.12
N PRO A 246 18.31 5.14 8.64
CA PRO A 246 19.26 5.92 9.44
C PRO A 246 18.64 6.75 10.57
N GLN A 247 17.32 6.92 10.63
CA GLN A 247 16.66 7.75 11.64
C GLN A 247 16.54 7.02 12.99
N GLY A 248 16.38 7.80 14.08
CA GLY A 248 16.24 7.28 15.43
C GLY A 248 14.98 6.41 15.57
N PRO A 249 15.08 5.11 15.91
CA PRO A 249 13.92 4.23 15.95
C PRO A 249 12.81 4.67 16.91
N VAL A 250 13.17 5.19 18.09
CA VAL A 250 12.20 5.72 19.06
C VAL A 250 11.48 6.93 18.48
N ALA A 251 12.23 7.90 17.94
CA ALA A 251 11.69 9.11 17.32
C ALA A 251 10.73 8.78 16.16
N MET A 252 11.07 7.84 15.29
CA MET A 252 10.21 7.41 14.18
C MET A 252 8.88 6.82 14.67
N ARG A 253 8.91 6.01 15.73
CA ARG A 253 7.71 5.38 16.31
C ARG A 253 6.78 6.43 16.94
N VAL A 254 7.31 7.33 17.76
CA VAL A 254 6.50 8.36 18.42
C VAL A 254 6.06 9.47 17.45
N ALA A 255 6.83 9.77 16.40
CA ALA A 255 6.39 10.67 15.33
C ALA A 255 5.18 10.11 14.58
N LYS A 256 5.19 8.82 14.24
CA LYS A 256 4.03 8.14 13.65
C LYS A 256 2.81 8.19 14.58
N LEU A 257 3.03 7.99 15.89
CA LEU A 257 1.97 8.06 16.89
C LEU A 257 1.34 9.46 16.96
N ALA A 258 2.17 10.51 17.09
CA ALA A 258 1.74 11.90 17.16
C ALA A 258 0.94 12.32 15.92
N ILE A 259 1.42 11.98 14.72
CA ILE A 259 0.73 12.31 13.48
C ILE A 259 -0.60 11.57 13.37
N ASN A 260 -0.62 10.27 13.63
CA ASN A 260 -1.85 9.48 13.49
C ASN A 260 -2.93 9.88 14.50
N GLN A 261 -2.55 10.16 15.75
CA GLN A 261 -3.51 10.55 16.79
C GLN A 261 -3.90 12.03 16.67
N GLY A 262 -2.94 12.91 16.43
CA GLY A 262 -3.16 14.36 16.29
C GLY A 262 -4.07 14.72 15.13
N MET A 263 -4.04 13.97 14.03
CA MET A 263 -4.94 14.17 12.88
C MET A 263 -6.41 13.84 13.15
N GLU A 264 -6.72 13.12 14.22
CA GLU A 264 -8.09 12.70 14.56
C GLU A 264 -8.68 13.49 15.75
N VAL A 265 -8.00 14.54 16.21
CA VAL A 265 -8.44 15.44 17.28
C VAL A 265 -8.34 16.90 16.84
N ASP A 266 -8.78 17.84 17.68
CA ASP A 266 -8.55 19.26 17.45
C ASP A 266 -7.06 19.61 17.61
N LEU A 267 -6.65 20.73 17.04
CA LEU A 267 -5.24 21.14 17.00
C LEU A 267 -4.61 21.27 18.40
N ILE A 268 -5.35 21.78 19.39
CA ILE A 268 -4.79 22.01 20.73
C ILE A 268 -4.50 20.66 21.40
N THR A 269 -5.44 19.72 21.33
CA THR A 269 -5.23 18.35 21.79
C THR A 269 -4.10 17.67 21.01
N GLY A 270 -4.01 17.89 19.70
CA GLY A 270 -2.93 17.37 18.86
C GLY A 270 -1.54 17.85 19.28
N LEU A 271 -1.39 19.12 19.66
CA LEU A 271 -0.14 19.68 20.18
C LEU A 271 0.23 19.08 21.54
N ALA A 272 -0.74 18.80 22.41
CA ALA A 272 -0.47 18.10 23.67
C ALA A 272 0.03 16.66 23.44
N ILE A 273 -0.52 15.96 22.44
CA ILE A 273 -0.04 14.63 22.03
C ILE A 273 1.39 14.73 21.48
N GLU A 274 1.69 15.75 20.68
CA GLU A 274 3.04 16.01 20.17
C GLU A 274 4.04 16.21 21.31
N GLU A 275 3.71 17.04 22.30
CA GLU A 275 4.56 17.26 23.48
C GLU A 275 4.83 15.96 24.24
N ALA A 276 3.79 15.15 24.49
CA ALA A 276 3.92 13.85 25.16
C ALA A 276 4.77 12.85 24.36
N CYS A 277 4.67 12.87 23.02
CA CYS A 277 5.50 12.04 22.14
C CYS A 277 6.96 12.53 22.13
N TYR A 278 7.18 13.84 22.09
CA TYR A 278 8.50 14.46 22.11
C TYR A 278 9.23 14.14 23.42
N ALA A 279 8.53 14.22 24.56
CA ALA A 279 9.08 13.91 25.88
C ALA A 279 9.70 12.50 25.96
N GLN A 280 9.16 11.52 25.23
CA GLN A 280 9.71 10.15 25.17
C GLN A 280 11.09 10.08 24.50
N THR A 281 11.44 11.04 23.65
CA THR A 281 12.75 11.10 22.98
C THR A 281 13.84 11.74 23.84
N ILE A 282 13.46 12.59 24.80
CA ILE A 282 14.39 13.34 25.65
C ILE A 282 15.35 12.44 26.46
N PRO A 283 14.88 11.37 27.14
CA PRO A 283 15.76 10.52 27.94
C PRO A 283 16.53 9.45 27.13
N THR A 284 16.38 9.42 25.80
CA THR A 284 17.01 8.37 24.97
C THR A 284 18.50 8.60 24.77
N LYS A 285 19.26 7.50 24.66
CA LYS A 285 20.67 7.56 24.27
C LYS A 285 20.82 7.98 22.81
N ASP A 286 19.87 7.60 21.95
CA ASP A 286 19.84 8.00 20.55
C ASP A 286 19.83 9.54 20.40
N ARG A 287 19.11 10.27 21.26
CA ARG A 287 19.17 11.74 21.25
C ARG A 287 20.58 12.27 21.53
N LEU A 288 21.26 11.70 22.53
CA LEU A 288 22.63 12.09 22.88
C LEU A 288 23.63 11.74 21.77
N GLU A 289 23.48 10.55 21.18
CA GLU A 289 24.27 10.11 20.02
C GLU A 289 24.06 11.02 18.81
N GLY A 290 22.83 11.49 18.56
CA GLY A 290 22.56 12.45 17.49
C GLY A 290 23.34 13.76 17.67
N LEU A 291 23.35 14.31 18.89
CA LEU A 291 24.10 15.52 19.23
C LEU A 291 25.62 15.29 19.14
N LEU A 292 26.09 14.13 19.62
CA LEU A 292 27.50 13.76 19.57
C LEU A 292 27.99 13.59 18.13
N ALA A 293 27.25 12.85 17.31
CA ALA A 293 27.58 12.62 15.90
C ALA A 293 27.61 13.94 15.11
N PHE A 294 26.70 14.87 15.41
CA PHE A 294 26.70 16.21 14.82
C PHE A 294 27.97 16.99 15.22
N LYS A 295 28.33 16.99 16.50
CA LYS A 295 29.56 17.63 17.01
C LYS A 295 30.82 17.02 16.36
N GLU A 296 30.84 15.71 16.16
CA GLU A 296 31.95 14.95 15.59
C GLU A 296 31.92 14.88 14.04
N LYS A 297 30.91 15.49 13.39
CA LYS A 297 30.72 15.48 11.92
C LYS A 297 30.73 14.08 11.29
N ARG A 298 30.15 13.10 11.99
CA ARG A 298 30.00 11.73 11.50
C ARG A 298 28.53 11.34 11.40
N SER A 299 28.23 10.26 10.70
CA SER A 299 26.89 9.68 10.69
C SER A 299 26.53 9.11 12.07
N PRO A 300 25.30 9.37 12.57
CA PRO A 300 24.85 8.82 13.85
C PRO A 300 24.60 7.31 13.75
N ARG A 301 24.77 6.61 14.87
CA ARG A 301 24.56 5.16 15.00
C ARG A 301 23.49 4.85 16.04
N TYR A 302 22.22 5.01 15.65
CA TYR A 302 21.08 4.78 16.54
C TYR A 302 20.78 3.30 16.81
N ARG A 303 20.42 3.00 18.06
CA ARG A 303 20.12 1.65 18.58
C ARG A 303 18.68 1.47 19.03
N GLY A 304 17.90 2.54 19.14
CA GLY A 304 16.51 2.49 19.61
C GLY A 304 16.39 2.44 21.13
N GLU A 305 17.31 3.10 21.84
CA GLU A 305 17.39 3.19 23.31
C GLU A 305 17.71 4.61 23.80
#